data_AF-A0A9P7DP87-F1
#
_entry.id   AF-A0A9P7DP87-F1
#
_cell.length_a   1.000
_cell.length_b   1.000
_cell.length_c   1.000
_cell.angle_alpha   90.00
_cell.angle_beta   90.00
_cell.angle_gamma   90.00
#
_symmetry.space_group_name_H-M   'P 1'
#
loop_
_entity.id
_entity.type
_entity.pdbx_description
1 polymer ?
#
loop_
_entity_poly.entity_id
_entity_poly.type
_entity_poly.pdbx_seq_one_letter_code
_entity_poly.pdbx_strand_id
1 'polypeptide(L)'
;MARIASDPAFDIQPDFSSPTFEGLRVRIIGGTQTTHEEVATELITAWQLDRDLRVTAWKRQVDEDAELAADAARVAREQANQERLRLEHEAEMELREAEKKKPKINDFQTGTAVGDTLTPRPSQYAIHKLKSFEYVELWYFSPDGCKTTADDAKTSAEDTFGLAKVDDFVALKPVASFKASRKAVQDHNLEWRQFDLAKNSFLLHINKLKWPEKHQRALTMFFMNIVAHPYRSEHFGEQALLLYAARVRRDWHDTLVLNNAFDISIFNLTLLKNMSEEVWNRARHESLTEVSSSKIVALSNLASDCTPHHTSTCFQ
;
A
#
# COMPACT_ATOMS: atom_id res chain seq x y z
N MET A 1 -51.58 38.41 8.33
CA MET A 1 -52.33 39.23 9.30
C MET A 1 -51.35 39.80 10.31
N ALA A 2 -51.59 41.00 10.84
CA ALA A 2 -50.72 41.53 11.91
C ALA A 2 -50.86 40.65 13.15
N ARG A 3 -49.73 40.32 13.79
CA ARG A 3 -49.71 39.50 15.01
C ARG A 3 -50.34 40.30 16.14
N ILE A 4 -51.30 39.70 16.85
CA ILE A 4 -51.83 40.30 18.07
C ILE A 4 -50.72 40.15 19.13
N ALA A 5 -50.41 41.22 19.88
CA ALA A 5 -49.27 41.27 20.80
C ALA A 5 -49.64 41.01 22.27
N SER A 6 -50.93 41.02 22.61
CA SER A 6 -51.44 40.88 23.97
C SER A 6 -52.80 40.22 23.93
N ASP A 7 -53.12 39.41 24.93
CA ASP A 7 -54.39 38.67 24.99
C ASP A 7 -55.59 39.63 25.14
N PRO A 8 -56.45 39.76 24.10
CA PRO A 8 -57.60 40.66 24.11
C PRO A 8 -58.69 40.23 25.13
N ALA A 9 -58.59 39.04 25.72
CA ALA A 9 -59.49 38.59 26.77
C ALA A 9 -59.40 39.47 28.02
N PHE A 10 -58.26 40.13 28.23
CA PHE A 10 -58.02 41.04 29.36
C PHE A 10 -58.36 42.52 29.05
N ASP A 11 -58.88 42.82 27.85
CA ASP A 11 -59.28 44.18 27.51
C ASP A 11 -60.47 44.63 28.39
N ILE A 12 -60.32 45.83 28.98
CA ILE A 12 -61.35 46.44 29.83
C ILE A 12 -62.39 47.11 28.93
N GLN A 13 -63.67 46.82 29.18
CA GLN A 13 -64.79 47.45 28.48
C GLN A 13 -64.82 48.96 28.79
N PRO A 14 -64.78 49.84 27.76
CA PRO A 14 -64.99 51.26 27.96
C PRO A 14 -66.40 51.54 28.50
N ASP A 15 -66.50 52.50 29.42
CA ASP A 15 -67.80 52.98 29.89
C ASP A 15 -68.41 53.92 28.83
N PHE A 16 -69.18 53.35 27.91
CA PHE A 16 -69.88 54.08 26.86
C PHE A 16 -71.07 54.93 27.35
N SER A 17 -71.39 54.90 28.65
CA SER A 17 -72.37 55.78 29.30
C SER A 17 -71.72 57.02 29.92
N SER A 18 -70.40 57.01 30.10
CA SER A 18 -69.62 58.13 30.62
C SER A 18 -69.88 59.44 29.85
N PRO A 19 -69.83 60.62 30.52
CA PRO A 19 -69.92 61.94 29.86
C PRO A 19 -68.92 62.15 28.73
N THR A 20 -67.79 61.43 28.76
CA THR A 20 -66.73 61.47 27.75
C THR A 20 -67.21 61.08 26.35
N PHE A 21 -68.19 60.16 26.25
CA PHE A 21 -68.75 59.68 24.98
C PHE A 21 -70.06 60.38 24.59
N GLU A 22 -70.56 61.32 25.39
CA GLU A 22 -71.84 62.02 25.16
C GLU A 22 -71.88 62.72 23.80
N GLY A 23 -70.80 63.43 23.43
CA GLY A 23 -70.72 64.11 22.13
C GLY A 23 -70.70 63.17 20.92
N LEU A 24 -70.32 61.89 21.11
CA LEU A 24 -70.42 60.84 20.09
C LEU A 24 -71.86 60.31 20.02
N ARG A 25 -72.51 60.08 21.18
CA ARG A 25 -73.91 59.63 21.27
C ARG A 25 -74.87 60.64 20.62
N VAL A 26 -74.73 61.93 20.93
CA VAL A 26 -75.54 63.02 20.33
C VAL A 26 -75.43 63.03 18.80
N ARG A 27 -74.24 62.74 18.25
CA ARG A 27 -73.99 62.75 16.81
C ARG A 27 -74.65 61.57 16.09
N ILE A 28 -74.75 60.42 16.76
CA ILE A 28 -75.42 59.21 16.26
C ILE A 28 -76.95 59.38 16.31
N ILE A 29 -77.47 60.09 17.32
CA ILE A 29 -78.90 60.37 17.51
C ILE A 29 -79.44 61.38 16.49
N GLY A 30 -78.58 62.26 15.96
CA GLY A 30 -78.93 63.39 15.08
C GLY A 30 -79.57 62.98 13.75
N GLY A 31 -80.83 62.53 13.78
CA GLY A 31 -81.62 62.07 12.65
C GLY A 31 -82.49 60.82 12.90
N THR A 32 -82.40 60.18 14.08
CA THR A 32 -83.09 58.91 14.41
C THR A 32 -83.95 59.04 15.69
N GLN A 33 -84.91 58.14 15.92
CA GLN A 33 -85.75 58.09 17.14
C GLN A 33 -85.08 57.32 18.32
N THR A 34 -83.75 57.28 18.37
CA THR A 34 -83.00 56.48 19.37
C THR A 34 -82.59 57.31 20.60
N THR A 35 -82.50 56.65 21.76
CA THR A 35 -82.08 57.24 23.05
C THR A 35 -80.58 57.10 23.30
N HIS A 36 -80.02 57.91 24.22
CA HIS A 36 -78.60 57.80 24.61
C HIS A 36 -78.25 56.43 25.21
N GLU A 37 -79.18 55.78 25.90
CA GLU A 37 -79.00 54.44 26.48
C GLU A 37 -78.96 53.36 25.39
N GLU A 38 -79.82 53.46 24.38
CA GLU A 38 -79.81 52.54 23.23
C GLU A 38 -78.51 52.64 22.44
N VAL A 39 -78.01 53.86 22.19
CA VAL A 39 -76.72 54.08 21.51
C VAL A 39 -75.54 53.57 22.35
N ALA A 40 -75.55 53.75 23.68
CA ALA A 40 -74.53 53.18 24.55
C ALA A 40 -74.53 51.64 24.52
N THR A 41 -75.72 51.03 24.48
CA THR A 41 -75.89 49.56 24.39
C THR A 41 -75.41 49.02 23.04
N GLU A 42 -75.67 49.74 21.95
CA GLU A 42 -75.19 49.39 20.61
C GLU A 42 -73.65 49.46 20.53
N LEU A 43 -73.03 50.48 21.15
CA LEU A 43 -71.56 50.60 21.24
C LEU A 43 -70.93 49.48 22.10
N ILE A 44 -71.58 49.10 23.20
CA ILE A 44 -71.16 47.94 24.01
C ILE A 44 -71.21 46.66 23.18
N THR A 45 -72.30 46.44 22.44
CA THR A 45 -72.50 45.25 21.60
C THR A 45 -71.45 45.18 20.50
N ALA A 46 -71.18 46.30 19.82
CA ALA A 46 -70.15 46.40 18.80
C ALA A 46 -68.73 46.14 19.37
N TRP A 47 -68.43 46.66 20.56
CA TRP A 47 -67.16 46.41 21.24
C TRP A 47 -66.99 44.95 21.67
N GLN A 48 -68.06 44.31 22.18
CA GLN A 48 -68.05 42.90 22.55
C GLN A 48 -67.81 42.00 21.33
N LEU A 49 -68.48 42.28 20.22
CA LEU A 49 -68.29 41.54 18.97
C LEU A 49 -66.85 41.66 18.46
N ASP A 50 -66.28 42.87 18.48
CA ASP A 50 -64.88 43.10 18.09
C ASP A 50 -63.89 42.42 19.05
N ARG A 51 -64.13 42.46 20.36
CA ARG A 51 -63.33 41.75 21.36
C ARG A 51 -63.38 40.23 21.13
N ASP A 52 -64.55 39.66 20.89
CA ASP A 52 -64.72 38.22 20.65
C ASP A 52 -64.00 37.78 19.36
N LEU A 53 -64.05 38.60 18.31
CA LEU A 53 -63.28 38.39 17.08
C LEU A 53 -61.77 38.41 17.36
N ARG A 54 -61.29 39.37 18.14
CA ARG A 54 -59.87 39.49 18.53
C ARG A 54 -59.41 38.34 19.43
N VAL A 55 -60.21 37.93 20.40
CA VAL A 55 -59.95 36.76 21.26
C VAL A 55 -59.89 35.49 20.42
N THR A 56 -60.81 35.31 19.47
CA THR A 56 -60.81 34.15 18.56
C THR A 56 -59.58 34.14 17.66
N ALA A 57 -59.18 35.30 17.14
CA ALA A 57 -57.96 35.44 16.35
C ALA A 57 -56.69 35.17 17.18
N TRP A 58 -56.64 35.64 18.44
CA TRP A 58 -55.52 35.37 19.36
C TRP A 58 -55.42 33.89 19.73
N LYS A 59 -56.52 33.23 20.08
CA LYS A 59 -56.54 31.79 20.37
C LYS A 59 -56.00 30.99 19.19
N ARG A 60 -56.47 31.29 17.97
CA ARG A 60 -55.96 30.66 16.76
C ARG A 60 -54.45 30.86 16.59
N GLN A 61 -53.95 32.06 16.86
CA GLN A 61 -52.51 32.34 16.79
C GLN A 61 -51.71 31.53 17.81
N VAL A 62 -52.20 31.40 19.05
CA VAL A 62 -51.55 30.61 20.10
C VAL A 62 -51.55 29.12 19.76
N ASP A 63 -52.66 28.61 19.22
CA ASP A 63 -52.75 27.22 18.79
C ASP A 63 -51.80 26.94 17.62
N GLU A 64 -51.74 27.82 16.61
CA GLU A 64 -50.79 27.73 15.48
C GLU A 64 -49.32 27.79 15.97
N ASP A 65 -48.99 28.70 16.90
CA ASP A 65 -47.66 28.80 17.49
C ASP A 65 -47.28 27.52 18.27
N ALA A 66 -48.24 26.93 19.00
CA ALA A 66 -48.04 25.70 19.75
C ALA A 66 -47.83 24.49 18.84
N GLU A 67 -48.57 24.37 17.75
CA GLU A 67 -48.39 23.33 16.73
C GLU A 67 -47.01 23.45 16.06
N LEU A 68 -46.61 24.67 15.66
CA LEU A 68 -45.29 24.93 15.08
C LEU A 68 -44.16 24.57 16.04
N ALA A 69 -44.30 24.90 17.34
CA ALA A 69 -43.32 24.54 18.35
C ALA A 69 -43.24 23.02 18.58
N ALA A 70 -44.38 22.32 18.58
CA ALA A 70 -44.45 20.88 18.71
C ALA A 70 -43.80 20.16 17.51
N ASP A 71 -44.07 20.62 16.30
CA ASP A 71 -43.47 20.09 15.08
C ASP A 71 -41.95 20.35 15.04
N ALA A 72 -41.51 21.56 15.42
CA ALA A 72 -40.08 21.88 15.52
C ALA A 72 -39.38 20.99 16.56
N ALA A 73 -40.00 20.73 17.71
CA ALA A 73 -39.48 19.82 18.73
C ALA A 73 -39.40 18.37 18.23
N ARG A 74 -40.40 17.90 17.46
CA ARG A 74 -40.39 16.57 16.84
C ARG A 74 -39.23 16.43 15.86
N VAL A 75 -39.05 17.40 14.96
CA VAL A 75 -37.95 17.42 13.98
C VAL A 75 -36.58 17.45 14.69
N ALA A 76 -36.41 18.30 15.70
CA ALA A 76 -35.17 18.37 16.47
C ALA A 76 -34.83 17.04 17.16
N ARG A 77 -35.84 16.34 17.71
CA ARG A 77 -35.67 15.03 18.34
C ARG A 77 -35.31 13.94 17.33
N GLU A 78 -35.92 13.96 16.16
CA GLU A 78 -35.59 13.04 15.07
C GLU A 78 -34.17 13.25 14.56
N GLN A 79 -33.75 14.51 14.37
CA GLN A 79 -32.39 14.86 13.97
C GLN A 79 -31.36 14.40 15.02
N ALA A 80 -31.62 14.66 16.31
CA ALA A 80 -30.74 14.22 17.38
C ALA A 80 -30.61 12.69 17.45
N ASN A 81 -31.71 11.96 17.21
CA ASN A 81 -31.67 10.50 17.14
C ASN A 81 -30.89 10.00 15.91
N GLN A 82 -31.07 10.62 14.75
CA GLN A 82 -30.32 10.26 13.54
C GLN A 82 -28.83 10.50 13.72
N GLU A 83 -28.44 11.62 14.32
CA GLU A 83 -27.03 11.94 14.59
C GLU A 83 -26.42 10.94 15.57
N ARG A 84 -27.14 10.57 16.64
CA ARG A 84 -26.68 9.54 17.58
C ARG A 84 -26.44 8.20 16.87
N LEU A 85 -27.37 7.77 16.01
CA LEU A 85 -27.22 6.53 15.24
C LEU A 85 -26.04 6.59 14.26
N ARG A 86 -25.76 7.76 13.66
CA ARG A 86 -24.59 7.95 12.80
C ARG A 86 -23.28 7.81 13.58
N LEU A 87 -23.18 8.47 14.73
CA LEU A 87 -22.01 8.40 15.60
C LEU A 87 -21.79 6.98 16.15
N GLU A 88 -22.86 6.29 16.54
CA GLU A 88 -22.77 4.88 16.97
C GLU A 88 -22.29 3.97 15.84
N HIS A 89 -22.81 4.16 14.62
CA HIS A 89 -22.38 3.39 13.46
C HIS A 89 -20.92 3.67 13.08
N GLU A 90 -20.50 4.95 13.10
CA GLU A 90 -19.11 5.34 12.84
C GLU A 90 -18.16 4.76 13.89
N ALA A 91 -18.52 4.83 15.17
CA ALA A 91 -17.74 4.23 16.25
C ALA A 91 -17.66 2.70 16.13
N GLU A 92 -18.74 2.02 15.74
CA GLU A 92 -18.73 0.57 15.50
C GLU A 92 -17.82 0.20 14.32
N MET A 93 -17.86 0.99 13.25
CA MET A 93 -16.98 0.81 12.09
C MET A 93 -15.51 1.03 12.47
N GLU A 94 -15.21 2.06 13.25
CA GLU A 94 -13.86 2.33 13.76
C GLU A 94 -13.35 1.18 14.66
N LEU A 95 -14.20 0.65 15.54
CA LEU A 95 -13.87 -0.52 16.37
C LEU A 95 -13.59 -1.77 15.52
N ARG A 96 -14.43 -2.05 14.51
CA ARG A 96 -14.22 -3.17 13.57
C ARG A 96 -12.94 -2.99 12.76
N GLU A 97 -12.61 -1.78 12.34
CA GLU A 97 -11.33 -1.50 11.68
C GLU A 97 -10.14 -1.68 12.62
N ALA A 98 -10.24 -1.19 13.86
CA ALA A 98 -9.20 -1.35 14.86
C ALA A 98 -8.96 -2.83 15.20
N GLU A 99 -10.02 -3.65 15.25
CA GLU A 99 -9.90 -5.10 15.45
C GLU A 99 -9.26 -5.81 14.26
N LYS A 100 -9.57 -5.41 13.02
CA LYS A 100 -8.89 -5.93 11.82
C LYS A 100 -7.40 -5.57 11.77
N LYS A 101 -7.02 -4.42 12.35
CA LYS A 101 -5.63 -3.93 12.42
C LYS A 101 -4.80 -4.59 13.52
N LYS A 102 -5.41 -5.32 14.47
CA LYS A 102 -4.65 -6.05 15.49
C LYS A 102 -3.82 -7.16 14.81
N PRO A 103 -2.49 -7.20 14.99
CA PRO A 103 -1.67 -8.25 14.40
C PRO A 103 -2.12 -9.60 14.94
N LYS A 104 -2.73 -10.41 14.06
CA LYS A 104 -3.05 -11.80 14.38
C LYS A 104 -1.76 -12.57 14.49
N ILE A 105 -1.36 -12.89 15.72
CA ILE A 105 -0.32 -13.87 15.95
C ILE A 105 -0.88 -15.24 15.55
N ASN A 106 -0.20 -15.92 14.64
CA ASN A 106 -0.55 -17.30 14.32
C ASN A 106 -0.17 -18.20 15.49
N ASP A 107 -0.98 -19.22 15.75
CA ASP A 107 -0.69 -20.20 16.78
C ASP A 107 0.52 -21.09 16.39
N PHE A 108 1.15 -21.71 17.37
CA PHE A 108 2.26 -22.64 17.15
C PHE A 108 1.77 -24.09 17.27
N GLN A 109 2.45 -25.02 16.58
CA GLN A 109 2.14 -26.44 16.72
C GLN A 109 2.71 -26.98 18.04
N THR A 110 1.84 -27.17 19.03
CA THR A 110 2.20 -27.75 20.34
C THR A 110 2.89 -29.11 20.16
N GLY A 111 4.06 -29.28 20.77
CA GLY A 111 4.86 -30.52 20.68
C GLY A 111 5.84 -30.60 19.51
N THR A 112 5.93 -29.57 18.66
CA THR A 112 6.96 -29.51 17.61
C THR A 112 8.18 -28.75 18.12
N ALA A 113 9.32 -29.46 18.27
CA ALA A 113 10.60 -28.83 18.58
C ALA A 113 11.19 -28.11 17.36
N VAL A 114 12.09 -27.16 17.60
CA VAL A 114 12.96 -26.63 16.53
C VAL A 114 13.74 -27.79 15.93
N GLY A 115 13.84 -27.85 14.60
CA GLY A 115 14.64 -28.88 13.94
C GLY A 115 16.12 -28.77 14.31
N ASP A 116 16.85 -29.88 14.22
CA ASP A 116 18.26 -29.98 14.63
C ASP A 116 19.21 -29.07 13.83
N THR A 117 18.75 -28.50 12.71
CA THR A 117 19.53 -27.57 11.89
C THR A 117 18.69 -26.37 11.43
N LEU A 118 19.24 -25.16 11.60
CA LEU A 118 18.66 -23.92 11.07
C LEU A 118 19.16 -23.72 9.64
N THR A 119 18.27 -23.87 8.66
CA THR A 119 18.62 -23.62 7.26
C THR A 119 18.84 -22.13 7.04
N PRO A 120 19.95 -21.70 6.37
CA PRO A 120 20.15 -20.31 6.00
C PRO A 120 18.92 -19.75 5.27
N ARG A 121 18.47 -18.57 5.67
CA ARG A 121 17.27 -17.94 5.12
C ARG A 121 17.67 -17.02 3.94
N PRO A 122 17.24 -17.31 2.70
CA PRO A 122 17.44 -16.42 1.57
C PRO A 122 16.73 -15.07 1.79
N SER A 123 17.15 -14.06 1.03
CA SER A 123 16.53 -12.73 1.08
C SER A 123 15.03 -12.78 0.74
N GLN A 124 14.24 -11.85 1.28
CA GLN A 124 12.83 -11.72 0.93
C GLN A 124 12.62 -11.47 -0.58
N TYR A 125 13.54 -10.71 -1.20
CA TYR A 125 13.60 -10.54 -2.65
C TYR A 125 13.64 -11.89 -3.39
N ALA A 126 14.55 -12.78 -3.01
CA ALA A 126 14.69 -14.08 -3.67
C ALA A 126 13.48 -14.98 -3.43
N ILE A 127 12.92 -14.97 -2.22
CA ILE A 127 11.68 -15.72 -1.91
C ILE A 127 10.49 -15.17 -2.71
N HIS A 128 10.39 -13.86 -2.90
CA HIS A 128 9.34 -13.25 -3.70
C HIS A 128 9.44 -13.67 -5.17
N LYS A 129 10.65 -13.60 -5.76
CA LYS A 129 10.92 -14.10 -7.12
C LYS A 129 10.52 -15.58 -7.28
N LEU A 130 10.84 -16.43 -6.30
CA LEU A 130 10.42 -17.83 -6.33
C LEU A 130 8.90 -18.02 -6.25
N LYS A 131 8.17 -17.18 -5.51
CA LYS A 131 6.71 -17.25 -5.47
C LYS A 131 6.08 -16.89 -6.82
N SER A 132 6.72 -16.02 -7.58
CA SER A 132 6.30 -15.61 -8.93
C SER A 132 6.86 -16.49 -10.05
N PHE A 133 7.55 -17.59 -9.73
CA PHE A 133 8.25 -18.47 -10.69
C PHE A 133 9.29 -17.74 -11.57
N GLU A 134 9.76 -16.58 -11.12
CA GLU A 134 10.72 -15.75 -11.84
C GLU A 134 12.17 -16.23 -11.63
N TYR A 135 13.04 -15.89 -12.59
CA TYR A 135 14.47 -16.12 -12.45
C TYR A 135 15.03 -15.33 -11.26
N VAL A 136 15.88 -16.00 -10.47
CA VAL A 136 16.66 -15.42 -9.39
C VAL A 136 18.01 -16.12 -9.30
N GLU A 137 19.08 -15.36 -9.13
CA GLU A 137 20.45 -15.88 -9.01
C GLU A 137 20.57 -16.87 -7.85
N LEU A 138 21.30 -17.97 -8.06
CA LEU A 138 21.58 -18.98 -7.06
C LEU A 138 22.39 -18.41 -5.89
N TRP A 139 23.15 -17.34 -6.11
CA TRP A 139 23.91 -16.67 -5.06
C TRP A 139 23.07 -16.38 -3.80
N TYR A 140 21.80 -15.97 -3.95
CA TYR A 140 20.90 -15.70 -2.82
C TYR A 140 20.61 -16.91 -1.93
N PHE A 141 20.87 -18.11 -2.43
CA PHE A 141 20.65 -19.39 -1.74
C PHE A 141 21.96 -19.98 -1.21
N SER A 142 23.11 -19.40 -1.57
CA SER A 142 24.40 -19.75 -0.98
C SER A 142 24.49 -19.26 0.48
N PRO A 143 25.31 -19.90 1.34
CA PRO A 143 25.53 -19.41 2.70
C PRO A 143 26.01 -17.95 2.74
N ASP A 144 26.90 -17.57 1.82
CA ASP A 144 27.47 -16.22 1.74
C ASP A 144 26.41 -15.19 1.32
N GLY A 145 25.57 -15.53 0.34
CA GLY A 145 24.48 -14.66 -0.10
C GLY A 145 23.40 -14.49 0.96
N CYS A 146 23.02 -15.58 1.65
CA CYS A 146 22.09 -15.52 2.78
C CYS A 146 22.63 -14.61 3.89
N LYS A 147 23.91 -14.78 4.28
CA LYS A 147 24.54 -13.96 5.31
C LYS A 147 24.62 -12.49 4.89
N THR A 148 25.13 -12.23 3.69
CA THR A 148 25.31 -10.87 3.16
C THR A 148 23.99 -10.11 3.11
N THR A 149 22.94 -10.76 2.59
CA THR A 149 21.62 -10.13 2.50
C THR A 149 20.92 -9.97 3.85
N ALA A 150 21.18 -10.86 4.80
CA ALA A 150 20.71 -10.69 6.18
C ALA A 150 21.37 -9.49 6.87
N ASP A 151 22.67 -9.27 6.65
CA ASP A 151 23.38 -8.12 7.19
C ASP A 151 22.98 -6.81 6.50
N ASP A 152 22.78 -6.83 5.18
CA ASP A 152 22.23 -5.71 4.42
C ASP A 152 20.80 -5.35 4.90
N ALA A 153 19.98 -6.34 5.27
CA ALA A 153 18.62 -6.12 5.80
C ALA A 153 18.61 -5.49 7.21
N LYS A 154 19.65 -5.74 8.03
CA LYS A 154 19.78 -5.10 9.36
C LYS A 154 20.25 -3.64 9.26
N THR A 155 21.00 -3.30 8.20
CA THR A 155 21.61 -1.97 8.03
C THR A 155 20.77 -1.04 7.15
N SER A 156 19.99 -1.57 6.22
CA SER A 156 18.92 -0.83 5.56
C SER A 156 17.78 -0.65 6.54
N ALA A 157 17.61 0.55 7.11
CA ALA A 157 16.47 0.87 7.97
C ALA A 157 15.15 0.33 7.35
N GLU A 158 14.36 -0.38 8.17
CA GLU A 158 13.03 -0.91 7.80
C GLU A 158 12.07 0.21 7.33
N ASP A 159 12.44 1.48 7.50
CA ASP A 159 11.64 2.67 7.22
C ASP A 159 11.65 3.14 5.75
N THR A 160 12.40 2.50 4.85
CA THR A 160 12.33 2.87 3.42
C THR A 160 11.23 2.07 2.72
N PHE A 161 10.10 2.72 2.49
CA PHE A 161 8.96 2.18 1.74
C PHE A 161 8.98 2.67 0.28
N GLY A 162 8.68 1.77 -0.64
CA GLY A 162 8.47 2.07 -2.05
C GLY A 162 7.00 1.89 -2.43
N LEU A 163 6.57 2.63 -3.44
CA LEU A 163 5.27 2.41 -4.07
C LEU A 163 5.38 1.21 -5.02
N ALA A 164 4.59 0.17 -4.78
CA ALA A 164 4.51 -1.01 -5.63
C ALA A 164 3.06 -1.20 -6.09
N LYS A 165 2.87 -1.51 -7.37
CA LYS A 165 1.56 -1.93 -7.89
C LYS A 165 1.29 -3.37 -7.41
N VAL A 166 0.17 -3.57 -6.72
CA VAL A 166 -0.33 -4.87 -6.29
C VAL A 166 -1.72 -5.00 -6.86
N ASP A 167 -1.86 -5.89 -7.84
CA ASP A 167 -3.06 -6.01 -8.68
C ASP A 167 -3.42 -4.66 -9.32
N ASP A 168 -4.56 -4.06 -8.97
CA ASP A 168 -5.00 -2.74 -9.45
C ASP A 168 -4.76 -1.59 -8.46
N PHE A 169 -4.09 -1.86 -7.34
CA PHE A 169 -3.84 -0.85 -6.30
C PHE A 169 -2.36 -0.48 -6.19
N VAL A 170 -2.10 0.72 -5.70
CA VAL A 170 -0.75 1.15 -5.30
C VAL A 170 -0.61 0.89 -3.80
N ALA A 171 0.33 0.03 -3.42
CA ALA A 171 0.62 -0.30 -2.04
C ALA A 171 2.03 0.16 -1.64
N LEU A 172 2.17 0.64 -0.40
CA LEU A 172 3.47 0.89 0.22
C LEU A 172 4.04 -0.46 0.69
N LYS A 173 5.24 -0.79 0.22
CA LYS A 173 5.96 -1.99 0.67
C LYS A 173 7.41 -1.67 1.02
N PRO A 174 8.00 -2.35 2.03
CA PRO A 174 9.41 -2.18 2.35
C PRO A 174 10.27 -2.45 1.12
N VAL A 175 11.14 -1.51 0.76
CA VAL A 175 12.01 -1.60 -0.44
C VAL A 175 12.93 -2.82 -0.37
N ALA A 176 13.34 -3.22 0.83
CA ALA A 176 14.18 -4.39 1.07
C ALA A 176 13.58 -5.72 0.53
N SER A 177 12.25 -5.81 0.40
CA SER A 177 11.58 -7.00 -0.14
C SER A 177 11.61 -7.08 -1.67
N PHE A 178 11.96 -5.99 -2.37
CA PHE A 178 11.89 -5.89 -3.84
C PHE A 178 13.22 -5.49 -4.48
N LYS A 179 14.18 -5.02 -3.68
CA LYS A 179 15.48 -4.57 -4.18
C LYS A 179 16.48 -5.73 -4.24
N ALA A 180 17.01 -5.99 -5.42
CA ALA A 180 18.15 -6.89 -5.58
C ALA A 180 19.38 -6.34 -4.82
N SER A 181 20.15 -7.23 -4.18
CA SER A 181 21.43 -6.85 -3.60
C SER A 181 22.42 -6.47 -4.70
N ARG A 182 23.16 -5.38 -4.49
CA ARG A 182 24.24 -4.96 -5.39
C ARG A 182 25.42 -5.94 -5.40
N LYS A 183 25.49 -6.82 -4.39
CA LYS A 183 26.54 -7.84 -4.24
C LYS A 183 26.13 -9.18 -4.87
N ALA A 184 24.95 -9.26 -5.50
CA ALA A 184 24.47 -10.48 -6.11
C ALA A 184 25.41 -10.93 -7.23
N VAL A 185 25.86 -12.19 -7.14
CA VAL A 185 26.75 -12.80 -8.12
C VAL A 185 25.90 -13.58 -9.13
N GLN A 186 26.19 -13.42 -10.42
CA GLN A 186 25.54 -14.18 -11.48
C GLN A 186 25.96 -15.65 -11.42
N ASP A 187 25.04 -16.56 -11.79
CA ASP A 187 25.25 -18.01 -11.66
C ASP A 187 26.56 -18.51 -12.30
N HIS A 188 26.98 -17.94 -13.43
CA HIS A 188 28.21 -18.35 -14.14
C HIS A 188 29.51 -17.79 -13.53
N ASN A 189 29.40 -16.83 -12.62
CA ASN A 189 30.52 -16.24 -11.87
C ASN A 189 30.62 -16.81 -10.44
N LEU A 190 29.75 -17.77 -10.08
CA LEU A 190 29.84 -18.46 -8.80
C LEU A 190 31.04 -19.40 -8.78
N GLU A 191 31.65 -19.57 -7.62
CA GLU A 191 32.53 -20.71 -7.41
C GLU A 191 31.74 -22.02 -7.43
N TRP A 192 32.36 -23.10 -7.89
CA TRP A 192 31.68 -24.40 -7.97
C TRP A 192 31.09 -24.85 -6.64
N ARG A 193 31.84 -24.68 -5.55
CA ARG A 193 31.36 -24.99 -4.19
C ARG A 193 30.14 -24.16 -3.81
N GLN A 194 30.13 -22.87 -4.16
CA GLN A 194 28.98 -22.00 -3.89
C GLN A 194 27.76 -22.44 -4.69
N PHE A 195 27.93 -22.79 -5.97
CA PHE A 195 26.87 -23.36 -6.81
C PHE A 195 26.31 -24.66 -6.22
N ASP A 196 27.18 -25.59 -5.81
CA ASP A 196 26.77 -26.90 -5.28
C ASP A 196 25.98 -26.79 -3.96
N LEU A 197 26.33 -25.83 -3.11
CA LEU A 197 25.56 -25.54 -1.90
C LEU A 197 24.26 -24.79 -2.21
N ALA A 198 24.32 -23.79 -3.08
CA ALA A 198 23.20 -22.94 -3.44
C ALA A 198 22.07 -23.71 -4.11
N LYS A 199 22.37 -24.65 -5.03
CA LYS A 199 21.34 -25.45 -5.72
C LYS A 199 20.52 -26.28 -4.73
N ASN A 200 21.16 -26.86 -3.69
CA ASN A 200 20.46 -27.68 -2.71
C ASN A 200 19.52 -26.82 -1.87
N SER A 201 19.97 -25.63 -1.47
CA SER A 201 19.15 -24.64 -0.79
C SER A 201 18.00 -24.14 -1.68
N PHE A 202 18.26 -23.86 -2.95
CA PHE A 202 17.23 -23.48 -3.92
C PHE A 202 16.15 -24.57 -4.07
N LEU A 203 16.55 -25.83 -4.27
CA LEU A 203 15.64 -26.98 -4.40
C LEU A 203 14.78 -27.18 -3.14
N LEU A 204 15.39 -26.99 -1.96
CA LEU A 204 14.65 -27.03 -0.69
C LEU A 204 13.57 -25.94 -0.64
N HIS A 205 13.88 -24.72 -1.09
CA HIS A 205 12.94 -23.60 -1.03
C HIS A 205 11.79 -23.73 -2.02
N ILE A 206 12.02 -24.20 -3.26
CA ILE A 206 10.92 -24.48 -4.20
C ILE A 206 10.00 -25.60 -3.68
N ASN A 207 10.55 -26.59 -2.96
CA ASN A 207 9.76 -27.62 -2.31
C ASN A 207 8.90 -27.06 -1.16
N LYS A 208 9.48 -26.20 -0.30
CA LYS A 208 8.74 -25.48 0.76
C LYS A 208 7.63 -24.62 0.19
N LEU A 209 7.85 -23.99 -0.97
CA LEU A 209 6.86 -23.17 -1.69
C LEU A 209 5.86 -24.00 -2.51
N LYS A 210 5.92 -25.34 -2.44
CA LYS A 210 4.97 -26.25 -3.10
C LYS A 210 4.83 -26.00 -4.60
N TRP A 211 5.96 -25.73 -5.28
CA TRP A 211 5.99 -25.66 -6.75
C TRP A 211 5.40 -26.94 -7.38
N PRO A 212 4.86 -26.90 -8.61
CA PRO A 212 4.34 -28.11 -9.23
C PRO A 212 5.43 -29.18 -9.37
N GLU A 213 5.09 -30.43 -9.05
CA GLU A 213 6.05 -31.54 -8.92
C GLU A 213 6.87 -31.76 -10.21
N LYS A 214 6.24 -31.58 -11.37
CA LYS A 214 6.90 -31.66 -12.68
C LYS A 214 8.09 -30.70 -12.77
N HIS A 215 7.94 -29.45 -12.34
CA HIS A 215 9.02 -28.45 -12.38
C HIS A 215 10.10 -28.75 -11.33
N GLN A 216 9.72 -29.16 -10.12
CA GLN A 216 10.68 -29.56 -9.09
C GLN A 216 11.57 -30.72 -9.59
N ARG A 217 10.97 -31.74 -10.20
CA ARG A 217 11.68 -32.90 -10.74
C ARG A 217 12.61 -32.52 -11.88
N ALA A 218 12.14 -31.70 -12.83
CA ALA A 218 12.94 -31.27 -13.96
C ALA A 218 14.17 -30.45 -13.52
N LEU A 219 13.99 -29.50 -12.60
CA LEU A 219 15.10 -28.72 -12.01
C LEU A 219 16.07 -29.60 -11.22
N THR A 220 15.56 -30.58 -10.46
CA THR A 220 16.42 -31.53 -9.74
C THR A 220 17.29 -32.31 -10.72
N MET A 221 16.71 -32.88 -11.77
CA MET A 221 17.45 -33.61 -12.80
C MET A 221 18.46 -32.73 -13.53
N PHE A 222 18.08 -31.49 -13.89
CA PHE A 222 18.98 -30.52 -14.49
C PHE A 222 20.23 -30.28 -13.63
N PHE A 223 20.05 -30.00 -12.35
CA PHE A 223 21.17 -29.77 -11.43
C PHE A 223 22.04 -31.03 -11.24
N MET A 224 21.44 -32.21 -11.16
CA MET A 224 22.19 -33.46 -11.06
C MET A 224 23.00 -33.73 -12.32
N ASN A 225 22.42 -33.48 -13.50
CA ASN A 225 23.10 -33.64 -14.78
C ASN A 225 24.32 -32.72 -14.90
N ILE A 226 24.26 -31.50 -14.36
CA ILE A 226 25.41 -30.57 -14.32
C ILE A 226 26.50 -31.07 -13.36
N VAL A 227 26.12 -31.44 -12.14
CA VAL A 227 27.08 -31.76 -11.07
C VAL A 227 27.80 -33.09 -11.31
N ALA A 228 27.10 -34.05 -11.90
CA ALA A 228 27.62 -35.36 -12.23
C ALA A 228 28.24 -35.43 -13.64
N HIS A 229 28.29 -34.31 -14.39
CA HIS A 229 28.74 -34.33 -15.77
C HIS A 229 30.24 -34.66 -15.88
N PRO A 230 30.66 -35.62 -16.72
CA PRO A 230 32.08 -35.98 -16.87
C PRO A 230 32.98 -34.81 -17.32
N TYR A 231 32.42 -33.87 -18.10
CA TYR A 231 33.10 -32.66 -18.59
C TYR A 231 33.61 -31.76 -17.45
N ARG A 232 33.16 -31.97 -16.21
CA ARG A 232 33.64 -31.24 -15.04
C ARG A 232 35.15 -31.38 -14.84
N SER A 233 35.70 -32.56 -15.14
CA SER A 233 37.13 -32.85 -14.96
C SER A 233 38.02 -32.27 -16.06
N GLU A 234 37.42 -31.70 -17.11
CA GLU A 234 38.15 -31.09 -18.23
C GLU A 234 38.71 -29.72 -17.85
N HIS A 235 39.68 -29.25 -18.64
CA HIS A 235 40.23 -27.90 -18.47
C HIS A 235 39.13 -26.85 -18.72
N PHE A 236 38.92 -25.96 -17.75
CA PHE A 236 37.78 -25.03 -17.69
C PHE A 236 36.38 -25.68 -17.64
N GLY A 237 36.31 -26.96 -17.30
CA GLY A 237 35.07 -27.74 -17.30
C GLY A 237 34.01 -27.18 -16.34
N GLU A 238 34.41 -26.80 -15.13
CA GLU A 238 33.53 -26.18 -14.14
C GLU A 238 32.98 -24.84 -14.65
N GLN A 239 33.80 -23.96 -15.23
CA GLN A 239 33.35 -22.68 -15.79
C GLN A 239 32.35 -22.87 -16.95
N ALA A 240 32.64 -23.80 -17.86
CA ALA A 240 31.74 -24.10 -18.99
C ALA A 240 30.38 -24.63 -18.51
N LEU A 241 30.39 -25.53 -17.52
CA LEU A 241 29.17 -26.08 -16.92
C LEU A 241 28.36 -25.03 -16.15
N LEU A 242 29.02 -24.12 -15.42
CA LEU A 242 28.34 -23.01 -14.75
C LEU A 242 27.74 -22.01 -15.75
N LEU A 243 28.44 -21.73 -16.85
CA LEU A 243 27.92 -20.91 -17.94
C LEU A 243 26.69 -21.54 -18.59
N TYR A 244 26.76 -22.85 -18.86
CA TYR A 244 25.61 -23.63 -19.34
C TYR A 244 24.45 -23.55 -18.37
N ALA A 245 24.69 -23.81 -17.08
CA ALA A 245 23.68 -23.76 -16.04
C ALA A 245 23.00 -22.39 -15.98
N ALA A 246 23.78 -21.31 -15.98
CA ALA A 246 23.30 -19.95 -15.89
C ALA A 246 22.40 -19.57 -17.07
N ARG A 247 22.85 -19.87 -18.30
CA ARG A 247 22.13 -19.49 -19.52
C ARG A 247 20.85 -20.32 -19.71
N VAL A 248 20.96 -21.64 -19.58
CA VAL A 248 19.81 -22.54 -19.77
C VAL A 248 18.75 -22.29 -18.71
N ARG A 249 19.13 -22.06 -17.45
CA ARG A 249 18.15 -21.79 -16.39
C ARG A 249 17.46 -20.44 -16.59
N ARG A 250 18.18 -19.41 -17.04
CA ARG A 250 17.59 -18.11 -17.38
C ARG A 250 16.60 -18.23 -18.53
N ASP A 251 17.03 -18.82 -19.64
CA ASP A 251 16.18 -19.04 -20.82
C ASP A 251 14.95 -19.89 -20.50
N TRP A 252 15.11 -20.92 -19.65
CA TRP A 252 14.00 -21.72 -19.17
C TRP A 252 12.97 -20.91 -18.36
N HIS A 253 13.41 -20.00 -17.49
CA HIS A 253 12.49 -19.11 -16.77
C HIS A 253 11.82 -18.10 -17.70
N ASP A 254 12.55 -17.53 -18.66
CA ASP A 254 12.00 -16.57 -19.62
C ASP A 254 10.92 -17.23 -20.52
N THR A 255 11.17 -18.47 -20.95
CA THR A 255 10.21 -19.29 -21.71
C THR A 255 9.05 -19.80 -20.84
N LEU A 256 9.25 -19.98 -19.53
CA LEU A 256 8.18 -20.36 -18.62
C LEU A 256 7.11 -19.26 -18.52
N VAL A 257 7.52 -17.99 -18.47
CA VAL A 257 6.60 -16.83 -18.45
C VAL A 257 5.75 -16.77 -19.72
N LEU A 258 6.29 -17.23 -20.85
CA LEU A 258 5.59 -17.27 -22.14
C LEU A 258 4.76 -18.55 -22.36
N ASN A 259 4.66 -19.42 -21.35
CA ASN A 259 4.03 -20.75 -21.45
C ASN A 259 4.64 -21.65 -22.55
N ASN A 260 5.92 -21.46 -22.88
CA ASN A 260 6.62 -22.25 -23.89
C ASN A 260 7.92 -22.90 -23.36
N ALA A 261 8.05 -23.02 -22.04
CA ALA A 261 9.20 -23.65 -21.41
C ALA A 261 9.47 -25.06 -21.93
N PHE A 262 10.73 -25.28 -22.33
CA PHE A 262 11.24 -26.60 -22.66
C PHE A 262 11.51 -27.44 -21.40
N ASP A 263 11.77 -28.73 -21.59
CA ASP A 263 12.17 -29.60 -20.49
C ASP A 263 13.65 -29.38 -20.14
N ILE A 264 13.89 -28.60 -19.09
CA ILE A 264 15.23 -28.27 -18.61
C ILE A 264 16.04 -29.50 -18.15
N SER A 265 15.38 -30.63 -17.88
CA SER A 265 16.08 -31.86 -17.49
C SER A 265 16.88 -32.49 -18.63
N ILE A 266 16.53 -32.17 -19.89
CA ILE A 266 17.20 -32.72 -21.07
C ILE A 266 18.51 -31.96 -21.30
N PHE A 267 19.64 -32.64 -21.12
CA PHE A 267 20.97 -32.04 -21.25
C PHE A 267 21.37 -31.89 -22.73
N ASN A 268 21.76 -30.69 -23.14
CA ASN A 268 22.16 -30.39 -24.51
C ASN A 268 23.70 -30.33 -24.64
N LEU A 269 24.29 -31.44 -25.07
CA LEU A 269 25.74 -31.58 -25.25
C LEU A 269 26.29 -30.64 -26.33
N THR A 270 25.54 -30.40 -27.41
CA THR A 270 25.97 -29.49 -28.49
C THR A 270 26.09 -28.07 -27.96
N LEU A 271 25.11 -27.63 -27.17
CA LEU A 271 25.14 -26.32 -26.53
C LEU A 271 26.29 -26.20 -25.53
N LEU A 272 26.56 -27.24 -24.72
CA LEU A 272 27.71 -27.26 -23.82
C LEU A 272 29.03 -27.07 -24.58
N LYS A 273 29.23 -27.78 -25.69
CA LYS A 273 30.46 -27.67 -26.51
C LYS A 273 30.65 -26.26 -27.06
N ASN A 274 29.59 -25.65 -27.57
CA ASN A 274 29.65 -24.26 -28.06
C ASN A 274 30.03 -23.28 -26.94
N MET A 275 29.49 -23.49 -25.73
CA MET A 275 29.83 -22.65 -24.57
C MET A 275 31.24 -22.91 -24.04
N SER A 276 31.73 -24.15 -24.08
CA SER A 276 33.11 -24.43 -23.66
C SER A 276 34.13 -23.84 -24.63
N GLU A 277 33.86 -23.84 -25.93
CA GLU A 277 34.64 -23.12 -26.92
C GLU A 277 34.65 -21.60 -26.64
N GLU A 278 33.52 -21.02 -26.25
CA GLU A 278 33.44 -19.60 -25.85
C GLU A 278 34.34 -19.31 -24.64
N VAL A 279 34.24 -20.13 -23.58
CA VAL A 279 35.07 -20.00 -22.37
C VAL A 279 36.55 -20.11 -22.72
N TRP A 280 36.91 -21.08 -23.57
CA TRP A 280 38.30 -21.28 -23.98
C TRP A 280 38.83 -20.12 -24.84
N ASN A 281 38.02 -19.60 -25.76
CA ASN A 281 38.38 -18.44 -26.58
C ASN A 281 38.56 -17.17 -25.75
N ARG A 282 37.75 -16.99 -24.70
CA ARG A 282 37.87 -15.88 -23.75
C ARG A 282 39.18 -15.97 -22.96
N ALA A 283 39.45 -17.13 -22.34
CA ALA A 283 40.68 -17.35 -21.58
C ALA A 283 41.94 -17.13 -22.46
N ARG A 284 41.88 -17.55 -23.73
CA ARG A 284 42.99 -17.32 -24.68
C ARG A 284 43.17 -15.84 -24.99
N HIS A 285 42.09 -15.08 -25.18
CA HIS A 285 42.18 -13.64 -25.40
C HIS A 285 42.77 -12.91 -24.19
N GLU A 286 42.32 -13.25 -22.98
CA GLU A 286 42.84 -12.67 -21.73
C GLU A 286 44.33 -12.96 -21.54
N SER A 287 44.77 -14.18 -21.86
CA SER A 287 46.19 -14.54 -21.82
C SER A 287 47.03 -13.71 -22.82
N LEU A 288 46.51 -13.47 -24.02
CA LEU A 288 47.20 -12.67 -25.05
C LEU A 288 47.27 -11.18 -24.67
N THR A 289 46.23 -10.63 -24.04
CA THR A 289 46.22 -9.24 -23.58
C THR A 289 47.13 -9.02 -22.37
N GLU A 290 47.17 -9.96 -21.43
CA GLU A 290 48.09 -9.91 -20.28
C GLU A 290 49.56 -9.98 -20.71
N VAL A 291 49.90 -10.85 -21.67
CA VAL A 291 51.26 -10.93 -22.23
C VAL A 291 51.63 -9.66 -22.98
N SER A 292 50.68 -9.05 -23.70
CA SER A 292 50.91 -7.79 -24.42
C SER A 292 51.10 -6.62 -23.45
N SER A 293 50.30 -6.55 -22.38
CA SER A 293 50.44 -5.57 -21.30
C SER A 293 51.77 -5.73 -20.55
N SER A 294 52.15 -6.98 -20.23
CA SER A 294 53.42 -7.30 -19.56
C SER A 294 54.64 -6.95 -20.43
N LYS A 295 54.56 -7.15 -21.75
CA LYS A 295 55.61 -6.72 -22.69
C LYS A 295 55.73 -5.20 -22.77
N ILE A 296 54.62 -4.46 -22.72
CA ILE A 296 54.62 -2.99 -22.70
C ILE A 296 55.23 -2.47 -21.39
N VAL A 297 54.92 -3.08 -20.24
CA VAL A 297 55.53 -2.74 -18.95
C VAL A 297 57.03 -3.08 -18.91
N ALA A 298 57.43 -4.23 -19.47
CA ALA A 298 58.85 -4.59 -19.56
C ALA A 298 59.65 -3.64 -20.47
N LEU A 299 59.08 -3.24 -21.62
CA LEU A 299 59.71 -2.29 -22.55
C LEU A 299 59.83 -0.87 -21.98
N SER A 300 58.86 -0.43 -21.18
CA SER A 300 58.93 0.88 -20.51
C SER A 300 59.94 0.92 -19.35
N ASN A 301 60.13 -0.21 -18.65
CA ASN A 301 61.17 -0.32 -17.62
C ASN A 301 62.58 -0.36 -18.25
N LEU A 302 62.77 -1.08 -19.37
CA LEU A 302 64.04 -1.09 -20.12
C LEU A 302 64.41 0.29 -20.70
N ALA A 303 63.43 1.11 -21.05
CA ALA A 303 63.66 2.48 -21.53
C ALA A 303 64.05 3.46 -20.40
N SER A 304 63.70 3.16 -19.14
CA SER A 304 64.02 4.02 -17.99
C SER A 304 65.44 3.83 -17.45
N ASP A 305 66.06 2.67 -17.71
CA ASP A 305 67.47 2.39 -17.33
C ASP A 305 68.50 2.94 -18.33
N CYS A 306 68.06 3.52 -19.44
CA CYS A 306 68.93 4.24 -20.38
C CYS A 306 68.87 5.75 -20.12
N THR A 307 69.32 6.19 -18.94
CA THR A 307 69.68 7.61 -18.74
C THR A 307 71.16 7.81 -19.11
N PRO A 308 71.50 8.74 -20.02
CA PRO A 308 72.90 8.99 -20.37
C PRO A 308 73.57 9.74 -19.21
N HIS A 309 74.67 9.17 -18.69
CA HIS A 309 75.59 9.88 -17.81
C HIS A 309 76.19 11.08 -18.55
N HIS A 310 75.57 12.26 -18.39
CA HIS A 310 76.18 13.52 -18.76
C HIS A 310 77.23 13.87 -17.71
N THR A 311 78.50 13.69 -18.09
CA THR A 311 79.65 14.30 -17.43
C THR A 311 79.57 15.81 -17.65
N SER A 312 79.39 16.56 -16.57
CA SER A 312 79.49 18.02 -16.56
C SER A 312 80.84 18.38 -15.95
N THR A 313 81.79 18.76 -16.80
CA THR A 313 83.09 19.29 -16.39
C THR A 313 82.93 20.78 -16.13
N CYS A 314 83.20 21.18 -14.88
CA CYS A 314 83.30 22.56 -14.45
C CYS A 314 84.70 23.10 -14.85
N PHE A 315 84.77 24.28 -15.47
CA PHE A 315 86.01 25.06 -15.53
C PHE A 315 85.70 26.54 -15.26
N GLN A 316 86.52 27.10 -14.37
CA GLN A 316 86.70 28.53 -14.11
C GLN A 316 87.22 29.26 -15.35
#